data_AF-A0A2I0HZ89-F1
#
_entry.id   AF-A0A2I0HZ89-F1
#
_cell.length_a   1.000
_cell.length_b   1.000
_cell.length_c   1.000
_cell.angle_alpha   90.00
_cell.angle_beta   90.00
_cell.angle_gamma   90.00
#
_symmetry.space_group_name_H-M   'P 1'
#
loop_
_entity.id
_entity.type
_entity.pdbx_description
1 polymer ?
#
loop_
_entity_poly.entity_id
_entity_poly.type
_entity_poly.pdbx_seq_one_letter_code
_entity_poly.pdbx_strand_id
1 'polypeptide(L)'
;MGIYLALEIVAAEEDVPRNIPCQTSRLQGRYYIEEVLGNDTRCYENFRMNPHVFHNLCDTLRANCGIRNSRNGMTVEEMVGMFLMVVAHSTRLAVVAERFQHSKETVSRVIKNCIRAIDGTHVSACVPSSVRGAYRDRNNEITQNVLAACSHDMMFTYVVTEWEGSAHDSRILSDAATL
;
A
#
# COMPACT_ATOMS: atom_id res chain seq x y z
N MET A 1 45.91 -8.03 31.30
CA MET A 1 45.84 -8.65 29.96
C MET A 1 44.40 -9.12 29.76
N GLY A 2 43.59 -8.48 28.90
CA GLY A 2 42.26 -9.04 28.57
C GLY A 2 41.12 -8.11 28.15
N ILE A 3 41.22 -6.78 28.26
CA ILE A 3 40.06 -5.90 27.97
C ILE A 3 40.36 -4.80 26.94
N TYR A 4 41.63 -4.49 26.66
CA TYR A 4 42.00 -3.41 25.73
C TYR A 4 42.01 -3.80 24.23
N LEU A 5 41.93 -5.09 23.88
CA LEU A 5 41.99 -5.51 22.47
C LEU A 5 40.62 -5.49 21.74
N ALA A 6 39.50 -5.36 22.47
CA ALA A 6 38.17 -5.41 21.86
C ALA A 6 37.68 -4.06 21.31
N LEU A 7 38.34 -2.95 21.66
CA LEU A 7 37.95 -1.60 21.21
C LEU A 7 38.63 -1.17 19.90
N GLU A 8 39.79 -1.73 19.56
CA GLU A 8 40.45 -1.44 18.27
C GLU A 8 39.79 -2.16 17.08
N ILE A 9 38.99 -3.21 17.31
CA ILE A 9 38.25 -3.89 16.24
C ILE A 9 36.99 -3.10 15.81
N VAL A 10 36.52 -2.14 16.61
CA VAL A 10 35.31 -1.35 16.32
C VAL A 10 35.62 -0.03 15.58
N ALA A 11 36.89 0.25 15.27
CA ALA A 11 37.29 1.49 14.58
C ALA A 11 37.85 1.26 13.16
N ALA A 12 37.52 0.13 12.52
CA ALA A 12 37.46 0.11 11.07
C ALA A 12 36.06 0.58 10.67
N GLU A 13 35.85 1.90 10.62
CA GLU A 13 34.88 2.46 9.69
C GLU A 13 35.35 2.04 8.29
N GLU A 14 34.97 0.84 7.85
CA GLU A 14 34.86 0.61 6.42
C GLU A 14 33.91 1.69 5.91
N ASP A 15 34.42 2.58 5.06
CA ASP A 15 33.61 3.54 4.31
C ASP A 15 32.60 2.71 3.52
N VAL A 16 31.44 2.44 4.11
CA VAL A 16 30.36 1.70 3.48
C VAL A 16 29.97 2.53 2.27
N PRO A 17 30.30 2.08 1.05
CA PRO A 17 30.20 2.98 -0.09
C PRO A 17 28.72 3.26 -0.32
N ARG A 18 28.31 4.50 -0.05
CA ARG A 18 26.89 4.92 -0.07
C ARG A 18 26.23 4.84 -1.46
N ASN A 19 26.99 4.47 -2.49
CA ASN A 19 26.56 4.46 -3.89
C ASN A 19 26.86 3.15 -4.64
N ILE A 20 27.21 2.05 -3.96
CA ILE A 20 27.26 0.74 -4.62
C ILE A 20 25.82 0.23 -4.79
N PRO A 21 25.38 -0.12 -6.02
CA PRO A 21 24.12 -0.81 -6.22
C PRO A 21 24.12 -2.15 -5.47
N CYS A 22 23.33 -2.25 -4.39
CA CYS A 22 23.25 -3.46 -3.57
C CYS A 22 22.03 -4.33 -3.86
N GLN A 23 20.97 -3.78 -4.45
CA GLN A 23 19.79 -4.54 -4.92
C GLN A 23 19.97 -5.01 -6.37
N THR A 24 20.88 -5.96 -6.60
CA THR A 24 21.19 -6.49 -7.93
C THR A 24 20.81 -7.97 -8.11
N SER A 25 20.02 -8.52 -7.19
CA SER A 25 19.62 -9.93 -7.26
C SER A 25 18.85 -10.25 -8.54
N ARG A 26 19.02 -11.49 -8.99
CA ARG A 26 18.35 -12.04 -10.17
C ARG A 26 16.84 -12.26 -9.93
N LEU A 27 16.42 -12.36 -8.68
CA LEU A 27 15.02 -12.46 -8.25
C LEU A 27 14.38 -11.06 -8.28
N GLN A 28 13.94 -10.65 -9.46
CA GLN A 28 13.16 -9.41 -9.63
C GLN A 28 11.78 -9.53 -8.97
N GLY A 29 11.20 -8.39 -8.60
CA GLY A 29 9.88 -8.30 -7.96
C GLY A 29 8.80 -9.13 -8.66
N ARG A 30 8.78 -9.18 -9.99
CA ARG A 30 7.75 -9.85 -10.79
C ARG A 30 7.74 -11.35 -10.58
N TYR A 31 8.94 -11.94 -10.45
CA TYR A 31 9.05 -13.38 -10.21
C TYR A 31 8.63 -13.69 -8.77
N TYR A 32 8.92 -12.81 -7.83
CA TYR A 32 8.41 -12.92 -6.48
C TYR A 32 6.87 -12.84 -6.43
N ILE A 33 6.26 -11.93 -7.19
CA ILE A 33 4.80 -11.86 -7.33
C ILE A 33 4.25 -13.16 -7.91
N GLU A 34 4.77 -13.64 -9.04
CA GLU A 34 4.32 -14.89 -9.65
C GLU A 34 4.42 -16.08 -8.69
N GLU A 35 5.52 -16.18 -7.95
CA GLU A 35 5.74 -17.24 -6.96
C GLU A 35 4.74 -17.18 -5.79
N VAL A 36 4.46 -15.97 -5.28
CA VAL A 36 3.51 -15.78 -4.16
C VAL A 36 2.07 -16.00 -4.61
N LEU A 37 1.68 -15.48 -5.77
CA LEU A 37 0.33 -15.64 -6.30
C LEU A 37 0.03 -17.08 -6.76
N GLY A 38 1.05 -17.89 -7.04
CA GLY A 38 0.91 -19.32 -7.32
C GLY A 38 0.50 -20.17 -6.12
N ASN A 39 0.37 -19.59 -4.92
CA ASN A 39 -0.03 -20.31 -3.71
C ASN A 39 -0.96 -19.44 -2.85
N ASP A 40 -2.22 -19.87 -2.71
CA ASP A 40 -3.25 -19.14 -1.97
C ASP A 40 -2.84 -18.79 -0.53
N THR A 41 -2.26 -19.74 0.20
CA THR A 41 -1.78 -19.51 1.57
C THR A 41 -0.70 -18.44 1.60
N ARG A 42 0.30 -18.52 0.72
CA ARG A 42 1.38 -17.51 0.67
C ARG A 42 0.85 -16.15 0.26
N CYS A 43 -0.06 -16.09 -0.70
CA CYS A 43 -0.71 -14.84 -1.12
C CYS A 43 -1.47 -14.22 0.05
N TYR A 44 -2.27 -15.01 0.77
CA TYR A 44 -2.99 -14.53 1.94
C TYR A 44 -2.04 -14.10 3.06
N GLU A 45 -0.99 -14.87 3.36
CA GLU A 45 -0.02 -14.49 4.39
C GLU A 45 0.73 -13.20 4.03
N ASN A 46 1.10 -12.99 2.76
CA ASN A 46 1.87 -11.80 2.37
C ASN A 46 0.99 -10.57 2.10
N PHE A 47 -0.22 -10.75 1.57
CA PHE A 47 -1.08 -9.67 1.06
C PHE A 47 -2.48 -9.60 1.69
N ARG A 48 -2.83 -10.52 2.62
CA ARG A 48 -4.15 -10.75 3.26
C ARG A 48 -5.35 -10.75 2.31
N MET A 49 -5.13 -11.28 1.12
CA MET A 49 -6.19 -11.55 0.17
C MET A 49 -5.81 -12.75 -0.70
N ASN A 50 -6.81 -13.38 -1.28
CA ASN A 50 -6.60 -14.47 -2.23
C ASN A 50 -6.06 -13.93 -3.57
N PRO A 51 -5.35 -14.74 -4.38
CA PRO A 51 -4.76 -14.30 -5.64
C PRO A 51 -5.75 -13.65 -6.61
N HIS A 52 -6.97 -14.20 -6.71
CA HIS A 52 -8.00 -13.62 -7.58
C HIS A 52 -8.44 -12.22 -7.13
N VAL A 53 -8.52 -11.98 -5.81
CA VAL A 53 -8.85 -10.65 -5.26
C VAL A 53 -7.71 -9.67 -5.52
N PHE A 54 -6.46 -10.13 -5.42
CA PHE A 54 -5.29 -9.33 -5.75
C PHE A 54 -5.30 -8.87 -7.21
N HIS A 55 -5.62 -9.76 -8.15
CA HIS A 55 -5.76 -9.39 -9.56
C HIS A 55 -6.91 -8.41 -9.78
N ASN A 56 -8.07 -8.63 -9.17
CA ASN A 56 -9.20 -7.69 -9.23
C ASN A 56 -8.81 -6.29 -8.72
N LEU A 57 -8.04 -6.22 -7.64
CA LEU A 57 -7.53 -4.95 -7.12
C LEU A 57 -6.58 -4.29 -8.13
N CYS A 58 -5.64 -5.05 -8.71
CA CYS A 58 -4.72 -4.53 -9.71
C CYS A 58 -5.47 -3.98 -10.94
N ASP A 59 -6.50 -4.68 -11.41
CA ASP A 59 -7.31 -4.25 -12.55
C ASP A 59 -8.17 -3.02 -12.22
N THR A 60 -8.71 -2.96 -11.01
CA THR A 60 -9.42 -1.77 -10.51
C THR A 60 -8.51 -0.54 -10.45
N LEU A 61 -7.29 -0.69 -9.92
CA LEU A 61 -6.32 0.40 -9.83
C LEU A 61 -5.83 0.87 -11.21
N ARG A 62 -5.76 -0.03 -12.18
CA ARG A 62 -5.45 0.31 -13.59
C ARG A 62 -6.59 1.08 -14.25
N ALA A 63 -7.81 0.57 -14.13
CA ALA A 63 -8.98 1.11 -14.82
C ALA A 63 -9.38 2.47 -14.24
N ASN A 64 -9.40 2.58 -12.91
CA ASN A 64 -10.04 3.71 -12.23
C ASN A 64 -9.04 4.69 -11.61
N CYS A 65 -7.83 4.23 -11.26
CA CYS A 65 -6.87 5.05 -10.52
C CYS A 65 -5.63 5.43 -11.34
N GLY A 66 -5.57 5.00 -12.60
CA GLY A 66 -4.49 5.35 -13.53
C GLY A 66 -3.12 4.76 -13.18
N ILE A 67 -3.05 3.77 -12.28
CA ILE A 67 -1.80 3.06 -12.00
C ILE A 67 -1.43 2.23 -13.23
N ARG A 68 -0.21 2.42 -13.73
CA ARG A 68 0.29 1.77 -14.94
C ARG A 68 1.70 1.24 -14.71
N ASN A 69 2.06 0.24 -15.51
CA ASN A 69 3.42 -0.27 -15.55
C ASN A 69 4.42 0.87 -15.79
N SER A 70 5.51 0.87 -15.06
CA SER A 70 6.59 1.83 -15.22
C SER A 70 7.33 1.59 -16.53
N ARG A 71 7.89 2.66 -17.11
CA ARG A 71 8.80 2.56 -18.28
C ARG A 71 10.03 1.68 -18.01
N ASN A 72 10.34 1.48 -16.74
CA ASN A 72 11.49 0.74 -16.26
C ASN A 72 11.23 -0.78 -16.16
N GLY A 73 10.04 -1.24 -16.58
CA GLY A 73 9.64 -2.64 -16.54
C GLY A 73 8.95 -3.08 -15.24
N MET A 74 8.72 -2.16 -14.29
CA MET A 74 8.00 -2.46 -13.05
C MET A 74 6.50 -2.61 -13.31
N THR A 75 5.90 -3.72 -12.87
CA THR A 75 4.48 -4.01 -13.13
C THR A 75 3.56 -3.42 -12.06
N VAL A 76 2.28 -3.23 -12.37
CA VAL A 76 1.28 -2.83 -11.36
C VAL A 76 1.22 -3.86 -10.23
N GLU A 77 1.31 -5.15 -10.53
CA GLU A 77 1.30 -6.20 -9.52
C GLU A 77 2.49 -6.07 -8.55
N GLU A 78 3.69 -5.77 -9.05
CA GLU A 78 4.83 -5.48 -8.17
C GLU A 78 4.56 -4.26 -7.28
N MET A 79 4.01 -3.19 -7.86
CA MET A 79 3.71 -1.96 -7.13
C MET A 79 2.67 -2.21 -6.02
N VAL A 80 1.60 -2.91 -6.35
CA VAL A 80 0.51 -3.27 -5.42
C VAL A 80 1.00 -4.26 -4.38
N GLY A 81 1.83 -5.24 -4.75
CA GLY A 81 2.43 -6.18 -3.80
C GLY A 81 3.37 -5.52 -2.81
N MET A 82 4.19 -4.55 -3.25
CA MET A 82 5.00 -3.72 -2.35
C MET A 82 4.12 -2.93 -1.38
N PHE A 83 3.04 -2.31 -1.89
CA PHE A 83 2.10 -1.56 -1.07
C PHE A 83 1.41 -2.42 -0.02
N LEU A 84 0.82 -3.54 -0.44
CA LEU A 84 0.13 -4.47 0.45
C LEU A 84 1.06 -5.06 1.51
N MET A 85 2.30 -5.39 1.17
CA MET A 85 3.26 -5.89 2.16
C MET A 85 3.61 -4.85 3.24
N VAL A 86 3.62 -3.56 2.89
CA VAL A 86 3.80 -2.49 3.88
C VAL A 86 2.57 -2.36 4.76
N VAL A 87 1.37 -2.24 4.19
CA VAL A 87 0.16 -1.93 4.98
C VAL A 87 -0.38 -3.14 5.76
N ALA A 88 -0.27 -4.36 5.20
CA ALA A 88 -0.77 -5.57 5.84
C ALA A 88 0.05 -6.00 7.06
N HIS A 89 1.33 -5.62 7.11
CA HIS A 89 2.29 -6.10 8.13
C HIS A 89 3.04 -4.98 8.83
N SER A 90 2.72 -3.71 8.54
CA SER A 90 3.51 -2.55 9.00
C SER A 90 5.01 -2.70 8.71
N THR A 91 5.34 -3.27 7.55
CA THR A 91 6.71 -3.65 7.19
C THR A 91 7.57 -2.42 6.89
N ARG A 92 8.83 -2.46 7.31
CA ARG A 92 9.81 -1.41 7.00
C ARG A 92 10.13 -1.39 5.50
N LEU A 93 10.22 -0.20 4.91
CA LEU A 93 10.55 -0.03 3.49
C LEU A 93 11.86 -0.71 3.09
N ALA A 94 12.83 -0.83 3.99
CA ALA A 94 14.10 -1.52 3.75
C ALA A 94 13.91 -3.02 3.47
N VAL A 95 12.97 -3.67 4.15
CA VAL A 95 12.67 -5.10 3.94
C VAL A 95 12.00 -5.31 2.59
N VAL A 96 11.09 -4.40 2.22
CA VAL A 96 10.41 -4.42 0.91
C VAL A 96 11.39 -4.12 -0.22
N ALA A 97 12.27 -3.12 -0.02
CA ALA A 97 13.34 -2.75 -0.95
C ALA A 97 14.25 -3.95 -1.25
N GLU A 98 14.65 -4.69 -0.21
CA GLU A 98 15.42 -5.92 -0.37
C GLU A 98 14.59 -7.02 -1.05
N ARG A 99 13.35 -7.24 -0.65
CA ARG A 99 12.52 -8.32 -1.22
C ARG A 99 12.26 -8.14 -2.72
N PHE A 100 11.94 -6.91 -3.13
CA PHE A 100 11.58 -6.58 -4.50
C PHE A 100 12.75 -6.03 -5.32
N GLN A 101 13.94 -5.93 -4.72
CA GLN A 101 15.17 -5.48 -5.37
C GLN A 101 15.05 -4.08 -5.98
N HIS A 102 14.56 -3.15 -5.17
CA HIS A 102 14.45 -1.73 -5.51
C HIS A 102 15.05 -0.85 -4.43
N SER A 103 15.45 0.37 -4.80
CA SER A 103 15.91 1.34 -3.80
C SER A 103 14.78 1.77 -2.87
N LYS A 104 15.12 2.20 -1.65
CA LYS A 104 14.14 2.69 -0.66
C LYS A 104 13.34 3.88 -1.20
N GLU A 105 13.96 4.72 -2.03
CA GLU A 105 13.34 5.88 -2.68
C GLU A 105 12.30 5.44 -3.71
N THR A 106 12.59 4.36 -4.43
CA THR A 106 11.65 3.77 -5.40
C THR A 106 10.44 3.18 -4.68
N VAL A 107 10.66 2.36 -3.64
CA VAL A 107 9.57 1.81 -2.83
C VAL A 107 8.74 2.94 -2.22
N SER A 108 9.38 3.95 -1.60
CA SER A 108 8.67 5.09 -1.01
C SER A 108 7.76 5.81 -2.02
N ARG A 109 8.23 5.97 -3.26
CA ARG A 109 7.44 6.59 -4.35
C ARG A 109 6.25 5.72 -4.74
N VAL A 110 6.44 4.40 -4.85
CA VAL A 110 5.37 3.45 -5.14
C VAL A 110 4.29 3.53 -4.06
N ILE A 111 4.66 3.47 -2.78
CA ILE A 111 3.70 3.58 -1.67
C ILE A 111 2.88 4.87 -1.75
N LYS A 112 3.54 6.01 -1.97
CA LYS A 112 2.85 7.30 -2.12
C LYS A 112 1.89 7.32 -3.31
N ASN A 113 2.27 6.71 -4.43
CA ASN A 113 1.41 6.65 -5.61
C ASN A 113 0.18 5.76 -5.36
N CYS A 114 0.35 4.60 -4.72
CA CYS A 114 -0.75 3.72 -4.35
C CYS A 114 -1.71 4.40 -3.36
N ILE A 115 -1.18 5.08 -2.32
CA ILE A 115 -2.02 5.83 -1.38
C ILE A 115 -2.84 6.88 -2.12
N ARG A 116 -2.21 7.70 -2.96
CA ARG A 116 -2.91 8.75 -3.72
C ARG A 116 -3.98 8.20 -4.67
N ALA A 117 -3.72 7.04 -5.27
CA ALA A 117 -4.67 6.37 -6.15
C ALA A 117 -5.88 5.86 -5.37
N ILE A 118 -5.65 5.22 -4.22
CA ILE A 118 -6.71 4.64 -3.39
C ILE A 118 -7.51 5.75 -2.69
N ASP A 119 -6.85 6.80 -2.19
CA ASP A 119 -7.48 7.96 -1.55
C ASP A 119 -8.45 8.70 -2.48
N GLY A 120 -8.17 8.70 -3.79
CA GLY A 120 -9.08 9.23 -4.81
C GLY A 120 -10.23 8.30 -5.19
N THR A 121 -10.34 7.10 -4.61
CA THR A 121 -11.39 6.13 -4.94
C THR A 121 -12.64 6.45 -4.14
N HIS A 122 -13.55 7.21 -4.74
CA HIS A 122 -14.82 7.56 -4.12
C HIS A 122 -15.89 6.47 -4.31
N VAL A 123 -16.68 6.21 -3.27
CA VAL A 123 -17.81 5.27 -3.33
C VAL A 123 -19.03 6.02 -3.87
N SER A 124 -19.59 5.59 -5.00
CA SER A 124 -20.81 6.22 -5.54
C SER A 124 -21.96 6.14 -4.55
N ALA A 125 -22.71 7.23 -4.41
CA ALA A 125 -23.85 7.32 -3.51
C ALA A 125 -25.16 7.42 -4.32
N CYS A 126 -26.17 6.67 -3.91
CA CYS A 126 -27.53 6.80 -4.43
C CYS A 126 -28.36 7.56 -3.40
N VAL A 127 -28.54 8.88 -3.61
CA VAL A 127 -29.27 9.73 -2.66
C VAL A 127 -30.41 10.51 -3.34
N PRO A 128 -31.50 10.83 -2.60
CA PRO A 128 -32.61 11.64 -3.10
C PRO A 128 -32.14 13.02 -3.59
N SER A 129 -32.83 13.55 -4.61
CA SER A 129 -32.48 14.84 -5.23
C SER A 129 -32.42 16.02 -4.25
N SER A 130 -33.17 15.95 -3.14
CA SER A 130 -33.20 16.98 -2.09
C SER A 130 -31.87 17.15 -1.36
N VAL A 131 -31.05 16.09 -1.25
CA VAL A 131 -29.79 16.10 -0.49
C VAL A 131 -28.54 15.92 -1.35
N ARG A 132 -28.70 15.69 -2.67
CA ARG A 132 -27.59 15.49 -3.62
C ARG A 132 -26.50 16.56 -3.58
N GLY A 133 -26.85 17.80 -3.23
CA GLY A 133 -25.89 18.90 -3.15
C GLY A 133 -24.74 18.62 -2.17
N ALA A 134 -25.04 17.93 -1.06
CA ALA A 134 -24.06 17.66 -0.01
C ALA A 134 -23.13 16.46 -0.34
N TYR A 135 -23.60 15.55 -1.19
CA TYR A 135 -22.89 14.35 -1.65
C TYR A 135 -22.09 14.58 -2.94
N ARG A 136 -22.02 15.83 -3.39
CA ARG A 136 -21.29 16.17 -4.61
C ARG A 136 -19.80 16.31 -4.29
N ASP A 137 -18.96 15.55 -4.98
CA ASP A 137 -17.51 15.66 -4.86
C ASP A 137 -16.94 16.82 -5.68
N ARG A 138 -15.60 16.96 -5.68
CA ARG A 138 -14.89 18.02 -6.43
C ARG A 138 -14.98 17.84 -7.95
N ASN A 139 -15.36 16.66 -8.42
CA ASN A 139 -15.53 16.30 -9.82
C ASN A 139 -17.01 16.37 -10.28
N ASN A 140 -17.91 16.87 -9.42
CA ASN A 140 -19.37 16.89 -9.61
C ASN A 140 -20.05 15.50 -9.64
N GLU A 141 -19.36 14.45 -9.21
CA GLU A 141 -19.93 13.12 -9.03
C GLU A 141 -20.66 13.02 -7.68
N ILE A 142 -21.64 12.11 -7.59
CA ILE A 142 -22.38 11.88 -6.35
C ILE A 142 -21.73 10.71 -5.61
N THR A 143 -21.03 11.02 -4.52
CA THR A 143 -20.21 10.06 -3.78
C THR A 143 -20.41 10.20 -2.27
N GLN A 144 -20.06 9.15 -1.55
CA GLN A 144 -20.06 9.11 -0.08
C GLN A 144 -18.69 8.70 0.43
N ASN A 145 -18.32 9.24 1.58
CA ASN A 145 -17.18 8.74 2.32
C ASN A 145 -17.62 7.56 3.20
N VAL A 146 -16.74 6.56 3.29
CA VAL A 146 -16.96 5.35 4.07
C VAL A 146 -15.79 5.19 5.02
N LEU A 147 -16.05 5.22 6.32
CA LEU A 147 -15.08 4.78 7.31
C LEU A 147 -15.24 3.29 7.50
N ALA A 148 -14.18 2.54 7.26
CA ALA A 148 -14.19 1.11 7.52
C ALA A 148 -13.01 0.75 8.44
N ALA A 149 -13.29 0.06 9.53
CA ALA A 149 -12.27 -0.52 10.39
C ALA A 149 -12.21 -2.03 10.12
N CYS A 150 -10.99 -2.55 10.04
CA CYS A 150 -10.74 -3.94 9.76
C CYS A 150 -10.02 -4.60 10.93
N SER A 151 -10.23 -5.90 11.11
CA SER A 151 -9.40 -6.73 11.98
C SER A 151 -7.97 -6.84 11.43
N HIS A 152 -7.08 -7.46 12.21
CA HIS A 152 -5.72 -7.81 11.79
C HIS A 152 -5.69 -8.72 10.54
N ASP A 153 -6.80 -9.39 10.22
CA ASP A 153 -6.96 -10.24 9.03
C ASP A 153 -7.55 -9.48 7.83
N MET A 154 -7.57 -8.14 7.88
CA MET A 154 -8.17 -7.24 6.89
C MET A 154 -9.66 -7.48 6.61
N MET A 155 -10.35 -8.15 7.53
CA MET A 155 -11.81 -8.31 7.49
C MET A 155 -12.46 -7.08 8.10
N PHE A 156 -13.40 -6.45 7.38
CA PHE A 156 -14.16 -5.33 7.92
C PHE A 156 -14.94 -5.78 9.16
N THR A 157 -14.66 -5.16 10.30
CA THR A 157 -15.37 -5.39 11.57
C THR A 157 -16.35 -4.25 11.87
N TYR A 158 -16.14 -3.10 11.24
CA TYR A 158 -16.97 -1.92 11.42
C TYR A 158 -16.98 -1.12 10.11
N VAL A 159 -18.15 -0.71 9.66
CA VAL A 159 -18.31 0.12 8.45
C VAL A 159 -19.35 1.18 8.74
N VAL A 160 -18.96 2.44 8.61
CA VAL A 160 -19.84 3.61 8.66
C VAL A 160 -19.95 4.17 7.25
N THR A 161 -21.16 4.14 6.72
CA THR A 161 -21.53 4.71 5.42
C THR A 161 -22.35 6.00 5.62
N GLU A 162 -22.85 6.59 4.54
CA GLU A 162 -23.78 7.74 4.56
C GLU A 162 -23.16 9.10 4.94
N TRP A 163 -21.83 9.21 4.89
CA TRP A 163 -21.19 10.51 4.98
C TRP A 163 -21.18 11.21 3.64
N GLU A 164 -21.51 12.49 3.66
CA GLU A 164 -21.32 13.42 2.53
C GLU A 164 -19.92 13.23 1.92
N GLY A 165 -19.81 13.05 0.60
CA GLY A 165 -18.50 12.89 -0.06
C GLY A 165 -17.54 14.08 0.11
N SER A 166 -18.05 15.23 0.59
CA SER A 166 -17.27 16.42 0.94
C SER A 166 -16.78 16.43 2.40
N ALA A 167 -17.26 15.51 3.25
CA ALA A 167 -16.90 15.46 4.66
C ALA A 167 -15.42 15.09 4.85
N HIS A 168 -14.77 15.76 5.80
CA HIS A 168 -13.36 15.49 6.13
C HIS A 168 -13.23 14.23 6.98
N ASP A 169 -12.27 13.35 6.68
CA ASP A 169 -12.08 12.05 7.36
C ASP A 169 -11.98 12.17 8.88
N SER A 170 -11.35 13.23 9.39
CA SER A 170 -11.23 13.50 10.83
C SER A 170 -12.57 13.71 11.52
N ARG A 171 -13.57 14.26 10.82
CA ARG A 171 -14.92 14.43 11.34
C ARG A 171 -15.64 13.09 11.43
N ILE A 172 -15.52 12.28 10.38
CA ILE A 172 -16.11 10.93 10.31
C ILE A 172 -15.55 10.05 11.43
N LEU A 173 -14.22 10.11 11.64
CA LEU A 173 -13.57 9.37 12.71
C LEU A 173 -14.01 9.82 14.11
N SER A 174 -14.13 11.13 14.32
CA SER A 174 -14.55 11.68 15.63
C SER A 174 -15.99 11.28 15.97
N ASP A 175 -16.88 11.31 14.97
CA ASP A 175 -18.27 10.90 15.14
C ASP A 175 -18.38 9.39 15.41
N ALA A 176 -17.65 8.58 14.64
CA ALA A 176 -17.59 7.13 14.84
C ALA A 176 -17.04 6.73 16.22
N ALA A 177 -16.16 7.54 16.83
CA ALA A 177 -15.63 7.30 18.17
C ALA A 177 -16.63 7.62 19.30
N THR A 178 -17.77 8.22 18.97
CA THR A 178 -18.85 8.55 19.92
C THR A 178 -20.05 7.60 19.85
N LEU A 179 -20.03 6.63 18.93
CA LEU A 179 -21.01 5.56 18.77
C LEU A 179 -20.62 4.31 19.60
#